data_AF-A0A7S2EKL4-F1
#
_entry.id   AF-A0A7S2EKL4-F1
#
_cell.length_a   1.000
_cell.length_b   1.000
_cell.length_c   1.000
_cell.angle_alpha   90.00
_cell.angle_beta   90.00
_cell.angle_gamma   90.00
#
_symmetry.space_group_name_H-M   'P 1'
#
loop_
_entity.id
_entity.type
_entity.pdbx_description
1 polymer ?
#
loop_
_entity_poly.entity_id
_entity_poly.type
_entity_poly.pdbx_seq_one_letter_code
_entity_poly.pdbx_strand_id
1 'polypeptide(L)'
;ARNEADEITLEQKYMLVCPTILAIETFLVFLMCLSSRTYIFVDDFRFGGILSLCTFGGWFTNLIVTMHSESSWAVNAIGEIKMANLYYFSWASIITCGLQMSSYMKKQLGIKPRS
;
A
#
# COMPACT_ATOMS: atom_id res chain seq x y z
N ALA A 1 26.41 -23.82 19.07
CA ALA A 1 26.57 -22.44 18.55
C ALA A 1 25.38 -21.64 19.03
N ARG A 2 25.62 -20.40 19.48
CA ARG A 2 24.64 -19.52 20.13
C ARG A 2 23.36 -19.42 19.30
N ASN A 3 22.21 -19.66 19.94
CA ASN A 3 20.91 -19.18 19.48
C ASN A 3 20.95 -17.65 19.59
N GLU A 4 21.63 -16.98 18.66
CA GLU A 4 21.31 -15.59 18.34
C GLU A 4 19.94 -15.66 17.70
N ALA A 5 18.91 -15.45 18.51
CA ALA A 5 17.61 -15.10 17.98
C ALA A 5 17.86 -13.82 17.18
N ASP A 6 18.01 -13.94 15.86
CA ASP A 6 18.15 -12.82 14.94
C ASP A 6 17.08 -11.79 15.30
N GLU A 7 17.51 -10.71 15.94
CA GLU A 7 16.58 -9.66 16.34
C GLU A 7 16.04 -9.05 15.06
N ILE A 8 14.76 -9.30 14.79
CA ILE A 8 14.06 -8.76 13.62
C ILE A 8 14.23 -7.24 13.63
N THR A 9 14.84 -6.71 12.58
CA THR A 9 15.15 -5.28 12.47
C THR A 9 13.85 -4.48 12.42
N LEU A 10 13.92 -3.20 12.79
CA LEU A 10 12.74 -2.32 12.74
C LEU A 10 12.16 -2.25 11.31
N GLU A 11 13.03 -2.24 10.30
CA GLU A 11 12.68 -2.23 8.88
C GLU A 11 11.86 -3.47 8.50
N GLN A 12 12.29 -4.65 8.92
CA GLN A 12 11.57 -5.91 8.69
C GLN A 12 10.21 -5.94 9.39
N LYS A 13 10.11 -5.38 10.61
CA LYS A 13 8.81 -5.21 11.30
C LYS A 13 7.90 -4.30 10.50
N TYR A 14 8.41 -3.19 9.96
CA TYR A 14 7.63 -2.29 9.10
C TYR A 14 7.14 -2.97 7.81
N MET A 15 7.97 -3.82 7.19
CA MET A 15 7.60 -4.59 5.98
C MET A 15 6.42 -5.54 6.19
N LEU A 16 6.11 -5.92 7.44
CA LEU A 16 4.92 -6.71 7.78
C LEU A 16 3.76 -5.84 8.27
N VAL A 17 4.04 -4.97 9.24
CA VAL A 17 3.01 -4.22 9.95
C VAL A 17 2.33 -3.22 9.02
N CYS A 18 3.09 -2.51 8.16
CA CYS A 18 2.52 -1.52 7.27
C CYS A 18 1.57 -2.15 6.23
N PRO A 19 1.96 -3.17 5.45
CA PRO A 19 1.04 -3.85 4.54
C PRO A 19 -0.18 -4.45 5.24
N THR A 20 -0.03 -4.96 6.47
CA THR A 20 -1.14 -5.53 7.23
C THR A 20 -2.17 -4.46 7.61
N ILE A 21 -1.71 -3.29 8.09
CA ILE A 21 -2.60 -2.17 8.41
C ILE A 21 -3.33 -1.69 7.15
N LEU A 22 -2.62 -1.53 6.03
CA LEU A 22 -3.21 -1.12 4.76
C LEU A 22 -4.18 -2.16 4.19
N ALA A 23 -3.92 -3.45 4.41
CA ALA A 23 -4.85 -4.52 4.04
C ALA A 23 -6.16 -4.44 4.84
N ILE A 24 -6.08 -4.17 6.14
CA ILE A 24 -7.26 -3.97 6.99
C ILE A 24 -8.04 -2.73 6.53
N GLU A 25 -7.35 -1.62 6.27
CA GLU A 25 -7.95 -0.38 5.77
C GLU A 25 -8.68 -0.61 4.44
N THR A 26 -8.03 -1.23 3.47
CA THR A 26 -8.62 -1.53 2.15
C THR A 26 -9.79 -2.51 2.26
N PHE A 27 -9.73 -3.48 3.18
CA PHE A 27 -10.84 -4.37 3.46
C PHE A 27 -12.06 -3.64 4.02
N LEU A 28 -11.86 -2.69 4.96
CA LEU A 28 -12.95 -1.86 5.49
C LEU A 28 -13.59 -1.00 4.40
N VAL A 29 -12.77 -0.38 3.53
CA VAL A 29 -13.29 0.38 2.37
C VAL A 29 -14.08 -0.52 1.44
N PHE A 30 -13.58 -1.72 1.15
CA PHE A 30 -14.30 -2.70 0.35
C PHE A 30 -15.68 -3.02 0.95
N LEU A 31 -15.76 -3.27 2.25
CA LEU A 31 -17.05 -3.48 2.93
C LEU A 31 -17.97 -2.25 2.81
N MET A 32 -17.43 -1.04 2.90
CA MET A 32 -18.21 0.19 2.71
C MET A 32 -18.73 0.35 1.28
N CYS A 33 -18.03 -0.18 0.28
CA CYS A 33 -18.49 -0.19 -1.11
C CYS A 33 -19.66 -1.14 -1.35
N LEU A 34 -19.86 -2.17 -0.50
CA LEU A 34 -20.95 -3.14 -0.66
C LEU A 34 -22.33 -2.59 -0.27
N SER A 35 -22.39 -1.44 0.39
CA SER A 35 -23.65 -0.82 0.82
C SER A 35 -23.78 0.60 0.28
N SER A 36 -24.91 0.90 -0.38
CA SER A 36 -25.17 2.22 -0.97
C SER A 36 -25.18 3.36 0.07
N ARG A 37 -25.50 3.05 1.34
CA ARG A 37 -25.49 4.05 2.41
C ARG A 37 -24.07 4.47 2.77
N THR A 38 -23.14 3.51 2.85
CA THR A 38 -21.75 3.76 3.21
C THR A 38 -20.90 4.20 2.02
N TYR A 39 -21.31 3.85 0.80
CA TYR A 39 -20.64 4.26 -0.42
C TYR A 39 -20.53 5.79 -0.58
N ILE A 40 -21.50 6.56 -0.05
CA ILE A 40 -21.47 8.03 -0.10
C ILE A 40 -20.19 8.59 0.54
N PHE A 41 -19.69 7.96 1.61
CA PHE A 41 -18.44 8.38 2.25
C PHE A 41 -17.21 8.03 1.41
N VAL A 42 -17.24 6.88 0.74
CA VAL A 42 -16.14 6.47 -0.15
C VAL A 42 -16.10 7.36 -1.39
N ASP A 43 -17.25 7.75 -1.93
CA ASP A 43 -17.34 8.58 -3.12
C ASP A 43 -16.92 10.05 -2.87
N ASP A 44 -17.02 10.54 -1.62
CA ASP A 44 -16.58 11.88 -1.24
C ASP A 44 -15.05 11.99 -1.20
N PHE A 45 -14.51 13.03 -1.85
CA PHE A 45 -13.07 13.27 -1.90
C PHE A 45 -12.44 13.49 -0.52
N ARG A 46 -13.16 14.13 0.42
CA ARG A 46 -12.66 14.41 1.77
C ARG A 46 -12.40 13.13 2.55
N PHE A 47 -13.19 12.09 2.31
CA PHE A 47 -13.04 10.82 3.01
C PHE A 47 -12.31 9.80 2.13
N GLY A 48 -12.91 9.37 1.02
CA GLY A 48 -12.28 8.39 0.13
C GLY A 48 -11.01 8.88 -0.56
N GLY A 49 -10.95 10.16 -0.92
CA GLY A 49 -9.75 10.75 -1.54
C GLY A 49 -8.58 10.90 -0.57
N ILE A 50 -8.82 11.40 0.64
CA ILE A 50 -7.78 11.46 1.70
C ILE A 50 -7.31 10.06 2.07
N LEU A 51 -8.24 9.12 2.25
CA LEU A 51 -7.91 7.74 2.56
C LEU A 51 -7.05 7.13 1.44
N SER A 52 -7.43 7.30 0.18
CA SER A 52 -6.65 6.84 -0.97
C SER A 52 -5.25 7.46 -1.05
N LEU A 53 -5.07 8.72 -0.63
CA LEU A 53 -3.75 9.35 -0.53
C LEU A 53 -2.91 8.72 0.59
N CYS A 54 -3.51 8.47 1.76
CA CYS A 54 -2.86 7.80 2.87
C CYS A 54 -2.46 6.37 2.49
N THR A 55 -3.35 5.61 1.83
CA THR A 55 -3.07 4.25 1.36
C THR A 55 -1.91 4.24 0.36
N PHE A 56 -1.92 5.17 -0.62
CA PHE A 56 -0.84 5.30 -1.59
C PHE A 56 0.49 5.67 -0.92
N GLY A 57 0.48 6.65 -0.01
CA GLY A 57 1.66 7.05 0.75
C GLY A 57 2.23 5.92 1.60
N GLY A 58 1.37 5.16 2.29
CA GLY A 58 1.77 3.99 3.07
C GLY A 58 2.43 2.91 2.21
N TRP A 59 1.82 2.57 1.06
CA TRP A 59 2.42 1.63 0.12
C TRP A 59 3.72 2.14 -0.49
N PHE A 60 3.84 3.44 -0.73
CA PHE A 60 5.05 4.06 -1.25
C PHE A 60 6.18 3.95 -0.23
N THR A 61 5.92 4.26 1.04
CA THR A 61 6.87 4.07 2.14
C THR A 61 7.26 2.59 2.27
N ASN A 62 6.29 1.68 2.25
CA ASN A 62 6.57 0.25 2.30
C ASN A 62 7.44 -0.21 1.12
N LEU A 63 7.19 0.29 -0.09
CA LEU A 63 8.00 -0.01 -1.27
C LEU A 63 9.43 0.49 -1.10
N ILE A 64 9.64 1.71 -0.60
CA ILE A 64 10.98 2.25 -0.33
C ILE A 64 11.72 1.33 0.64
N VAL A 65 11.10 1.00 1.78
CA VAL A 65 11.70 0.12 2.79
C VAL A 65 11.99 -1.25 2.17
N THR A 66 11.04 -1.84 1.46
CA THR A 66 11.17 -3.17 0.84
C THR A 66 12.25 -3.24 -0.24
N MET A 67 12.50 -2.15 -0.98
CA MET A 67 13.44 -2.15 -2.12
C MET A 67 14.81 -1.57 -1.78
N HIS A 68 14.91 -0.70 -0.77
CA HIS A 68 16.14 0.05 -0.46
C HIS A 68 16.73 -0.26 0.92
N SER A 69 16.06 -1.06 1.76
CA SER A 69 16.66 -1.55 3.01
C SER A 69 17.65 -2.68 2.70
N GLU A 70 18.86 -2.59 3.25
CA GLU A 70 19.85 -3.67 3.21
C GLU A 70 19.36 -4.92 3.95
N SER A 71 18.50 -4.74 4.96
CA SER A 71 17.90 -5.82 5.74
C SER A 71 16.59 -6.38 5.15
N SER A 72 16.26 -6.01 3.91
CA SER A 72 15.04 -6.43 3.25
C SER A 72 14.92 -7.94 3.03
N TRP A 73 13.69 -8.41 3.22
CA TRP A 73 13.27 -9.77 2.88
C TRP A 73 12.92 -9.92 1.40
N ALA A 74 12.59 -8.84 0.70
CA ALA A 74 12.21 -8.90 -0.72
C ALA A 74 13.43 -8.82 -1.63
N VAL A 75 14.41 -7.97 -1.31
CA VAL A 75 15.56 -7.66 -2.18
C VAL A 75 16.84 -7.67 -1.36
N ASN A 76 17.97 -8.09 -1.93
CA ASN A 76 19.29 -7.98 -1.31
C ASN A 76 19.98 -6.65 -1.64
N ALA A 77 21.13 -6.36 -1.02
CA ALA A 77 21.88 -5.12 -1.26
C ALA A 77 22.37 -4.93 -2.72
N ILE A 78 22.39 -6.00 -3.52
CA ILE A 78 22.80 -5.99 -4.94
C ILE A 78 21.58 -5.83 -5.87
N GLY A 79 20.36 -5.85 -5.34
CA GLY A 79 19.12 -5.72 -6.10
C GLY A 79 18.50 -7.05 -6.53
N GLU A 80 19.02 -8.20 -6.08
CA GLU A 80 18.45 -9.50 -6.40
C GLU A 80 17.22 -9.80 -5.55
N ILE A 81 16.20 -10.37 -6.18
CA ILE A 81 14.93 -10.70 -5.53
C ILE A 81 15.10 -11.95 -4.66
N LYS A 82 14.95 -11.80 -3.33
CA LYS A 82 14.96 -12.91 -2.36
C LYS A 82 13.59 -13.54 -2.18
N MET A 83 12.54 -12.73 -2.07
CA MET A 83 11.15 -13.18 -1.93
C MET A 83 10.27 -12.55 -3.01
N ALA A 84 10.11 -13.29 -4.11
CA ALA A 84 9.33 -12.85 -5.27
C ALA A 84 7.90 -12.43 -4.91
N ASN A 85 7.20 -13.17 -4.03
CA ASN A 85 5.84 -12.83 -3.63
C ASN A 85 5.75 -11.45 -2.96
N LEU A 86 6.64 -11.16 -2.01
CA LEU A 86 6.66 -9.87 -1.31
C LEU A 86 7.04 -8.72 -2.27
N TYR A 87 7.99 -8.98 -3.16
CA TYR A 87 8.42 -8.05 -4.20
C TYR A 87 7.27 -7.68 -5.15
N TYR A 88 6.68 -8.67 -5.81
CA TYR A 88 5.62 -8.44 -6.81
C TYR A 88 4.33 -7.94 -6.18
N PHE A 89 4.00 -8.39 -4.96
CA PHE A 89 2.86 -7.86 -4.22
C PHE A 89 3.03 -6.37 -3.92
N SER A 90 4.20 -5.95 -3.44
CA SER A 90 4.46 -4.53 -3.15
C SER A 90 4.36 -3.66 -4.40
N TRP A 91 4.86 -4.15 -5.54
CA TRP A 91 4.73 -3.47 -6.83
C TRP A 91 3.29 -3.40 -7.34
N ALA A 92 2.54 -4.49 -7.27
CA ALA A 92 1.13 -4.50 -7.67
C ALA A 92 0.30 -3.54 -6.81
N SER A 93 0.55 -3.54 -5.50
CA SER A 93 -0.15 -2.69 -4.53
C SER A 93 0.10 -1.20 -4.78
N ILE A 94 1.34 -0.77 -5.04
CA ILE A 94 1.61 0.65 -5.29
C ILE A 94 0.98 1.13 -6.61
N ILE A 95 1.00 0.30 -7.66
CA ILE A 95 0.39 0.65 -8.95
C ILE A 95 -1.12 0.78 -8.81
N THR A 96 -1.77 -0.19 -8.17
CA THR A 96 -3.23 -0.18 -7.96
C THR A 96 -3.67 1.00 -7.09
N CYS A 97 -2.95 1.28 -5.99
CA CYS A 97 -3.24 2.43 -5.14
C CYS A 97 -3.01 3.76 -5.88
N GLY A 98 -1.98 3.84 -6.74
CA GLY A 98 -1.72 5.02 -7.57
C GLY A 98 -2.84 5.28 -8.58
N LEU A 99 -3.36 4.21 -9.21
CA LEU A 99 -4.52 4.31 -10.10
C LEU A 99 -5.78 4.76 -9.35
N GLN A 100 -6.03 4.22 -8.16
CA GLN A 100 -7.15 4.61 -7.32
C GLN A 100 -7.06 6.09 -6.91
N MET A 101 -5.90 6.52 -6.40
CA MET A 101 -5.62 7.92 -6.05
C MET A 101 -5.82 8.84 -7.27
N SER A 102 -5.33 8.43 -8.44
CA SER A 102 -5.48 9.21 -9.67
C SER A 102 -6.95 9.40 -10.06
N SER A 103 -7.81 8.42 -9.75
CA SER A 103 -9.25 8.49 -10.04
C SER A 103 -9.93 9.55 -9.18
N TYR A 104 -9.60 9.62 -7.89
CA TYR A 104 -10.05 10.71 -7.01
C TYR A 104 -9.53 12.07 -7.46
N MET A 105 -8.26 12.18 -7.86
CA MET A 105 -7.70 13.44 -8.34
C MET A 105 -8.37 13.91 -9.63
N LYS A 106 -8.62 13.00 -10.58
CA LYS A 106 -9.35 13.32 -11.82
C LYS A 106 -10.76 13.82 -11.52
N LYS A 107 -11.47 13.16 -10.60
CA LYS A 107 -12.79 13.59 -10.14
C LYS A 107 -12.74 15.00 -9.54
N GLN A 108 -11.76 15.28 -8.68
CA GLN A 108 -11.59 16.59 -8.04
C GLN A 108 -11.22 17.70 -9.03
N LEU A 109 -10.42 17.40 -10.05
CA LEU A 109 -10.04 18.33 -11.12
C LEU A 109 -11.14 18.50 -12.20
N GLY A 110 -12.27 17.81 -12.06
CA GLY A 110 -13.37 17.87 -13.02
C GLY A 110 -13.04 17.27 -14.40
N ILE A 111 -12.04 16.39 -14.49
CA ILE A 111 -11.64 15.75 -15.74
C ILE A 111 -12.70 14.70 -16.09
N LYS A 112 -13.43 14.93 -17.18
CA LYS A 112 -14.46 14.01 -17.67
C LYS A 112 -13.81 12.80 -18.37
N PRO A 113 -14.36 11.58 -18.21
CA PRO A 113 -13.93 10.44 -19.01
C PRO A 113 -14.20 10.73 -20.49
N ARG A 114 -13.23 10.42 -21.37
CA ARG A 114 -13.46 10.43 -22.82
C ARG A 114 -14.41 9.27 -23.13
N SER A 115 -15.63 9.61 -23.52
CA SER A 115 -16.64 8.67 -24.05
C SER A 115 -16.21 8.10 -25.39
#